data_AF-A0A5N9CU90-F1
#
_entry.id   AF-A0A5N9CU90-F1
#
_cell.length_a   1.000
_cell.length_b   1.000
_cell.length_c   1.000
_cell.angle_alpha   90.00
_cell.angle_beta   90.00
_cell.angle_gamma   90.00
#
_symmetry.space_group_name_H-M   'P 1'
#
loop_
_entity.id
_entity.type
_entity.pdbx_description
1 polymer ?
#
loop_
_entity_poly.entity_id
_entity_poly.type
_entity_poly.pdbx_seq_one_letter_code
_entity_poly.pdbx_strand_id
1 'polypeptide(L)'
;MNFNGVKTTAVVGAGNIGHGIALTLGLAGYQVRLNSTNDTSLQKGMDFVKADLDRLVGLDMTKPDFAQAALANISTTTSLEGASRD
;
A
#
# COMPACT_ATOMS: atom_id res chain seq x y z
N MET A 1 7.49 16.09 10.42
CA MET A 1 6.24 16.62 9.81
C MET A 1 5.10 15.74 10.27
N ASN A 2 4.06 16.31 10.86
CA ASN A 2 2.82 15.59 11.21
C ASN A 2 1.75 15.96 10.18
N PHE A 3 1.30 14.99 9.40
CA PHE A 3 0.32 15.17 8.32
C PHE A 3 -1.09 14.78 8.78
N ASN A 4 -1.51 15.27 9.95
CA ASN A 4 -2.76 14.85 10.61
C ASN A 4 -4.04 15.12 9.80
N GLY A 5 -3.96 15.89 8.70
CA GLY A 5 -5.07 16.14 7.78
C GLY A 5 -5.18 15.16 6.61
N VAL A 6 -4.17 14.31 6.37
CA VAL A 6 -4.15 13.39 5.23
C VAL A 6 -4.95 12.14 5.59
N LYS A 7 -6.12 11.98 4.95
CA LYS A 7 -7.03 10.84 5.17
C LYS A 7 -6.72 9.65 4.27
N THR A 8 -6.51 9.92 2.98
CA THR A 8 -6.27 8.92 1.93
C THR A 8 -5.12 9.37 1.06
N THR A 9 -4.28 8.44 0.65
CA THR A 9 -3.16 8.66 -0.27
C THR A 9 -3.38 7.90 -1.57
N ALA A 10 -3.05 8.51 -2.69
CA ALA A 10 -3.02 7.87 -3.99
C ALA A 10 -1.58 7.57 -4.37
N VAL A 11 -1.27 6.31 -4.69
CA VAL A 11 0.04 5.90 -5.20
C VAL A 11 -0.13 5.53 -6.67
N VAL A 12 0.40 6.35 -7.57
CA VAL A 12 0.27 6.14 -9.02
C VAL A 12 1.44 5.30 -9.53
N GLY A 13 1.13 4.09 -9.96
CA GLY A 13 2.06 3.06 -10.40
C GLY A 13 2.23 1.95 -9.36
N ALA A 14 2.09 0.68 -9.79
CA ALA A 14 2.21 -0.51 -8.93
C ALA A 14 3.50 -1.33 -9.16
N GLY A 15 4.53 -0.69 -9.71
CA GLY A 15 5.83 -1.32 -9.94
C GLY A 15 6.70 -1.44 -8.67
N ASN A 16 8.00 -1.64 -8.87
CA ASN A 16 8.96 -1.85 -7.78
C ASN A 16 8.99 -0.71 -6.75
N ILE A 17 8.83 0.54 -7.16
CA ILE A 17 8.79 1.67 -6.22
C ILE A 17 7.39 1.85 -5.63
N GLY A 18 6.36 1.72 -6.46
CA GLY A 18 4.98 1.97 -6.05
C GLY A 18 4.49 1.07 -4.91
N HIS A 19 4.78 -0.24 -4.97
CA HIS A 19 4.39 -1.15 -3.91
C HIS A 19 5.11 -0.82 -2.58
N GLY A 20 6.37 -0.41 -2.62
CA GLY A 20 7.14 -0.03 -1.42
C GLY A 20 6.62 1.25 -0.78
N ILE A 21 6.19 2.23 -1.59
CA ILE A 21 5.50 3.43 -1.09
C ILE A 21 4.18 3.03 -0.44
N ALA A 22 3.37 2.21 -1.10
CA ALA A 22 2.09 1.75 -0.57
C ALA A 22 2.24 0.97 0.75
N LEU A 23 3.22 0.06 0.82
CA LEU A 23 3.59 -0.68 2.02
C LEU A 23 3.94 0.26 3.17
N THR A 24 4.84 1.21 2.93
CA THR A 24 5.33 2.14 3.97
C THR A 24 4.20 3.01 4.50
N LEU A 25 3.33 3.52 3.62
CA LEU A 25 2.16 4.31 4.00
C LEU A 25 1.12 3.47 4.76
N GLY A 26 0.88 2.24 4.31
CA GLY A 26 -0.02 1.30 4.98
C GLY A 26 0.44 0.95 6.41
N LEU A 27 1.74 0.69 6.59
CA LEU A 27 2.37 0.47 7.90
C LEU A 27 2.33 1.71 8.79
N ALA A 28 2.40 2.90 8.21
CA ALA A 28 2.22 4.16 8.93
C ALA A 28 0.75 4.47 9.27
N GLY A 29 -0.20 3.62 8.84
CA GLY A 29 -1.62 3.74 9.17
C GLY A 29 -2.44 4.62 8.22
N TYR A 30 -1.88 5.01 7.07
CA TYR A 30 -2.64 5.77 6.06
C TYR A 30 -3.47 4.84 5.18
N GLN A 31 -4.66 5.29 4.79
CA GLN A 31 -5.40 4.64 3.71
C GLN A 31 -4.69 4.90 2.38
N VAL A 32 -4.48 3.84 1.61
CA VAL A 32 -3.75 3.89 0.34
C VAL A 32 -4.62 3.35 -0.79
N ARG A 33 -4.68 4.10 -1.89
CA ARG A 33 -5.20 3.65 -3.19
C ARG A 33 -4.03 3.46 -4.14
N LEU A 34 -3.61 2.21 -4.33
CA LEU A 34 -2.59 1.83 -5.29
C LEU A 34 -3.21 1.77 -6.69
N ASN A 35 -2.72 2.62 -7.59
CA ASN A 35 -3.22 2.73 -8.94
C ASN A 35 -2.22 2.20 -9.96
N SER A 36 -2.72 1.62 -11.04
CA SER A 36 -1.94 1.29 -12.24
C SER A 36 -2.87 1.16 -13.45
N THR A 37 -2.31 1.06 -14.65
CA THR A 37 -3.09 0.96 -15.90
C THR A 37 -3.69 -0.42 -16.17
N ASN A 38 -3.28 -1.45 -15.43
CA ASN A 38 -3.76 -2.83 -15.60
C ASN A 38 -3.72 -3.63 -14.30
N ASP A 39 -4.63 -4.60 -14.17
CA ASP A 39 -4.78 -5.44 -12.98
C ASP A 39 -3.58 -6.36 -12.74
N THR A 40 -2.89 -6.82 -13.78
CA THR A 40 -1.71 -7.66 -13.65
C THR A 40 -0.60 -6.99 -12.84
N SER A 41 -0.36 -5.70 -13.11
CA SER A 41 0.62 -4.91 -12.36
C SER A 41 0.16 -4.62 -10.92
N LEU A 42 -1.14 -4.41 -10.70
CA LEU A 42 -1.71 -4.25 -9.36
C LEU A 42 -1.55 -5.52 -8.53
N GLN A 43 -1.89 -6.67 -9.11
CA GLN A 43 -1.74 -7.98 -8.46
C GLN A 43 -0.28 -8.22 -8.08
N LYS A 44 0.66 -8.00 -9.02
CA LYS A 44 2.09 -8.13 -8.75
C LYS A 44 2.57 -7.20 -7.64
N GLY A 45 2.10 -5.94 -7.64
CA GLY A 45 2.38 -4.99 -6.58
C GLY A 45 1.89 -5.48 -5.21
N MET A 46 0.66 -5.97 -5.14
CA MET A 46 0.09 -6.52 -3.91
C MET A 46 0.78 -7.80 -3.44
N ASP A 47 1.24 -8.65 -4.36
CA ASP A 47 2.01 -9.84 -4.02
C ASP A 47 3.37 -9.46 -3.40
N PHE A 48 4.03 -8.41 -3.93
CA PHE A 48 5.24 -7.87 -3.31
C PHE A 48 4.98 -7.24 -1.93
N VAL A 49 3.88 -6.48 -1.76
CA VAL A 49 3.48 -5.95 -0.43
C VAL A 49 3.35 -7.08 0.58
N LYS A 50 2.66 -8.17 0.23
CA LYS A 50 2.49 -9.33 1.12
C LYS A 50 3.82 -10.00 1.45
N ALA A 51 4.65 -10.26 0.44
CA ALA A 51 5.96 -10.88 0.63
C ALA A 51 6.87 -10.04 1.54
N ASP A 52 6.86 -8.72 1.39
CA ASP A 52 7.62 -7.83 2.26
C ASP A 52 7.08 -7.78 3.68
N LEU A 53 5.75 -7.79 3.86
CA LEU A 53 5.15 -7.87 5.20
C LEU A 53 5.53 -9.17 5.91
N ASP A 54 5.44 -10.31 5.23
CA ASP A 54 5.84 -11.61 5.77
C ASP A 54 7.32 -11.61 6.16
N ARG A 55 8.18 -11.00 5.31
CA ARG A 55 9.60 -10.84 5.60
C ARG A 55 9.84 -9.94 6.82
N LEU A 56 9.13 -8.82 6.94
CA LEU A 56 9.26 -7.91 8.07
C LEU A 56 8.81 -8.55 9.39
N VAL A 57 7.75 -9.36 9.35
CA VAL A 57 7.31 -10.16 10.50
C VAL A 57 8.37 -11.21 10.86
N GLY A 58 8.90 -11.94 9.88
CA GLY A 58 9.94 -12.95 10.10
C GLY A 58 11.28 -12.37 10.60
N LEU A 59 11.51 -11.06 10.45
CA LEU A 59 12.66 -10.33 10.96
C LEU A 59 12.37 -9.59 12.29
N ASP A 60 11.21 -9.82 12.91
CA ASP A 60 10.75 -9.11 14.13
C ASP A 60 10.73 -7.57 13.99
N MET A 61 10.67 -7.05 12.75
CA MET A 61 10.59 -5.62 12.47
C MET A 61 9.16 -5.07 12.58
N THR A 62 8.16 -5.95 12.54
CA THR A 62 6.74 -5.63 12.78
C THR A 62 6.03 -6.85 13.38
N LYS A 63 4.82 -6.64 13.92
CA LYS A 63 3.98 -7.74 14.44
C LYS A 63 2.97 -8.21 13.39
N PRO A 64 2.53 -9.47 13.41
CA PRO A 64 1.50 -9.99 12.51
C PRO A 64 0.25 -9.11 12.43
N ASP A 65 -0.24 -8.62 13.57
CA ASP A 65 -1.43 -7.77 13.63
C ASP A 65 -1.24 -6.42 12.91
N PHE A 66 -0.05 -5.82 13.04
CA PHE A 66 0.29 -4.58 12.34
C PHE A 66 0.46 -4.80 10.83
N ALA A 67 1.05 -5.93 10.44
CA ALA A 67 1.16 -6.31 9.04
C ALA A 67 -0.22 -6.51 8.40
N GLN A 68 -1.13 -7.20 9.09
CA GLN A 68 -2.50 -7.39 8.63
C GLN A 68 -3.26 -6.05 8.53
N ALA A 69 -3.09 -5.16 9.50
CA ALA A 69 -3.66 -3.82 9.45
C ALA A 69 -3.11 -3.00 8.26
N ALA A 70 -1.80 -3.07 8.00
CA ALA A 70 -1.18 -2.39 6.87
C ALA A 70 -1.73 -2.90 5.52
N LEU A 71 -1.93 -4.21 5.39
CA LEU A 71 -2.52 -4.80 4.19
C LEU A 71 -3.97 -4.34 3.99
N ALA A 72 -4.76 -4.27 5.07
CA ALA A 72 -6.15 -3.79 5.02
C ALA A 72 -6.27 -2.31 4.63
N ASN A 73 -5.21 -1.52 4.87
CA ASN A 73 -5.17 -0.11 4.49
C ASN A 73 -4.94 0.11 2.99
N ILE A 74 -4.54 -0.91 2.23
CA ILE A 74 -4.16 -0.78 0.82
C ILE A 74 -5.28 -1.37 -0.06
N SER A 75 -5.86 -0.50 -0.88
CA SER A 75 -6.83 -0.84 -1.91
C SER A 75 -6.24 -0.61 -3.30
N THR A 76 -6.75 -1.31 -4.31
CA THR A 76 -6.26 -1.18 -5.70
C THR A 76 -7.33 -0.57 -6.60
N THR A 77 -6.90 0.13 -7.64
CA THR A 77 -7.82 0.63 -8.68
C THR A 77 -7.09 0.87 -10.00
N THR A 78 -7.75 0.63 -11.12
CA THR A 78 -7.25 1.01 -12.45
C THR A 78 -7.66 2.42 -12.87
N SER A 79 -8.57 3.06 -12.13
CA SER A 79 -9.03 4.43 -12.39
C SER A 79 -8.19 5.43 -11.63
N LEU A 80 -7.51 6.33 -12.35
CA LEU A 80 -6.79 7.45 -11.72
C LEU A 80 -7.77 8.37 -10.97
N GLU A 81 -8.95 8.63 -11.53
CA GLU A 81 -10.00 9.40 -10.85
C GLU A 81 -10.48 8.70 -9.59
N GLY A 82 -10.66 7.37 -9.65
CA GLY A 82 -10.98 6.56 -8.48
C GLY A 82 -9.89 6.61 -7.41
N ALA A 83 -8.62 6.72 -7.81
CA ALA A 83 -7.50 6.83 -6.89
C ALA A 83 -7.42 8.21 -6.22
N SER A 84 -7.71 9.29 -6.93
CA SER A 84 -7.49 10.67 -6.47
C SER A 84 -8.71 11.36 -5.85
N ARG A 85 -9.88 10.73 -5.88
CA ARG A 85 -11.11 11.29 -5.27
C ARG A 85 -11.05 11.25 -3.74
N ASP A 86 -11.49 12.31 -3.07
CA ASP A 86 -11.62 12.36 -1.61
C ASP A 86 -12.58 11.29 -1.05
#